data_AF-A0A9E3EGU5-F1
#
_entry.id   AF-A0A9E3EGU5-F1
#
_cell.length_a   1.000
_cell.length_b   1.000
_cell.length_c   1.000
_cell.angle_alpha   90.00
_cell.angle_beta   90.00
_cell.angle_gamma   90.00
#
_symmetry.space_group_name_H-M   'P 1'
#
loop_
_entity.id
_entity.type
_entity.pdbx_description
1 polymer ?
#
loop_
_entity_poly.entity_id
_entity_poly.type
_entity_poly.pdbx_seq_one_letter_code
_entity_poly.pdbx_strand_id
1 'polypeptide(L)'
;SSGGKWQFTKIHEFTPDEGGNLQGGLTLDAAGNLYGSEMAGTSGYGAIFELSHSTAGWQEQTLAAFGGSNGIGPWQTPVFDGHGNLFGTTQRGGAAPYCGSCGVIYKLAPNGDGTWSETVVYNFGSRPNSADGATPIGGLTLGRDGNFYGTAYQGGDASYGVVYQFTP
;
A
#
# COMPACT_ATOMS: atom_id res chain seq x y z
N SER A 1 -23.59 14.44 29.26
CA SER A 1 -22.39 13.58 29.36
C SER A 1 -22.82 12.12 29.48
N SER A 2 -22.91 11.39 28.37
CA SER A 2 -22.99 9.92 28.43
C SER A 2 -21.56 9.39 28.38
N GLY A 3 -21.01 9.05 29.55
CA GLY A 3 -19.68 8.48 29.71
C GLY A 3 -19.59 7.07 29.15
N GLY A 4 -19.67 6.96 27.82
CA GLY A 4 -19.33 5.74 27.11
C GLY A 4 -17.87 5.40 27.43
N LYS A 5 -17.67 4.28 28.13
CA LYS A 5 -16.32 3.76 28.37
C LYS A 5 -15.77 3.30 27.03
N TRP A 6 -14.49 3.56 26.78
CA TRP A 6 -13.77 2.96 25.66
C TRP A 6 -13.89 1.43 25.75
N GLN A 7 -14.37 0.81 24.67
CA GLN A 7 -14.52 -0.64 24.54
C GLN A 7 -13.52 -1.11 23.49
N PHE A 8 -12.78 -2.17 23.80
CA PHE A 8 -11.90 -2.85 22.86
C PHE A 8 -12.58 -4.15 22.41
N THR A 9 -12.54 -4.44 21.11
CA THR A 9 -13.05 -5.69 20.55
C THR A 9 -12.07 -6.20 19.50
N LYS A 10 -11.60 -7.43 19.66
CA LYS A 10 -10.83 -8.13 18.62
C LYS A 10 -11.80 -8.56 17.53
N ILE A 11 -11.62 -8.05 16.31
CA ILE A 11 -12.50 -8.34 15.18
C ILE A 11 -11.94 -9.43 14.25
N HIS A 12 -10.61 -9.57 14.19
CA HIS A 12 -9.92 -10.60 13.42
C HIS A 12 -8.61 -11.00 14.11
N GLU A 13 -8.14 -12.21 13.84
CA GLU A 13 -6.84 -12.72 14.26
C GLU A 13 -6.19 -13.42 13.07
N PHE A 14 -5.06 -12.88 12.61
CA PHE A 14 -4.36 -13.42 11.45
C PHE A 14 -3.76 -14.79 11.76
N THR A 15 -3.98 -15.73 10.85
CA THR A 15 -3.40 -17.07 10.90
C THR A 15 -2.08 -17.16 10.12
N PRO A 16 -1.23 -18.17 10.34
CA PRO A 16 0.00 -18.35 9.56
C PRO A 16 -0.23 -18.42 8.04
N ASP A 17 -1.41 -18.86 7.60
CA ASP A 17 -1.76 -18.98 6.19
C ASP A 17 -2.22 -17.64 5.57
N GLU A 18 -2.72 -16.72 6.38
CA GLU A 18 -3.12 -15.34 5.98
C GLU A 18 -1.92 -14.37 6.02
N GLY A 19 -0.78 -14.76 6.60
CA GLY A 19 0.36 -13.87 6.79
C GLY A 19 0.29 -13.05 8.09
N GLY A 20 0.65 -11.76 8.04
CA GLY A 20 0.63 -10.88 9.22
C GLY A 20 1.82 -9.93 9.32
N ASN A 21 2.20 -9.60 10.57
CA ASN A 21 3.12 -8.50 10.93
C ASN A 21 2.62 -7.16 10.37
N LEU A 22 1.49 -6.70 10.89
CA LEU A 22 0.84 -5.47 10.44
C LEU A 22 1.54 -4.25 11.08
N GLN A 23 2.11 -3.37 10.26
CA GLN A 23 2.68 -2.09 10.72
C GLN A 23 1.91 -0.88 10.18
N GLY A 24 1.33 -1.00 8.99
CA GLY A 24 0.47 0.03 8.40
C GLY A 24 -0.87 0.16 9.13
N GLY A 25 -1.47 1.34 9.06
CA GLY A 25 -2.89 1.54 9.39
C GLY A 25 -3.81 0.95 8.32
N LEU A 26 -5.12 1.18 8.48
CA LEU A 26 -6.17 0.68 7.59
C LEU A 26 -6.84 1.83 6.83
N THR A 27 -7.28 1.55 5.61
CA THR A 27 -8.26 2.38 4.91
C THR A 27 -9.61 1.66 4.84
N LEU A 28 -10.69 2.41 4.72
CA LEU A 28 -12.06 1.90 4.68
C LEU A 28 -12.68 2.22 3.32
N ASP A 29 -13.44 1.28 2.77
CA ASP A 29 -14.39 1.60 1.70
C ASP A 29 -15.75 2.07 2.27
N ALA A 30 -16.68 2.38 1.37
CA ALA A 30 -18.04 2.80 1.74
C ALA A 30 -18.92 1.65 2.29
N ALA A 31 -18.55 0.40 2.05
CA ALA A 31 -19.25 -0.77 2.56
C ALA A 31 -18.79 -1.17 3.98
N GLY A 32 -17.67 -0.61 4.45
CA GLY A 32 -17.07 -0.90 5.74
C GLY A 32 -15.99 -1.98 5.71
N ASN A 33 -15.53 -2.38 4.52
CA ASN A 33 -14.40 -3.29 4.37
C ASN A 33 -13.10 -2.55 4.68
N LEU A 34 -12.18 -3.23 5.37
CA LEU A 34 -10.90 -2.69 5.82
C LEU A 34 -9.79 -3.15 4.88
N TYR A 35 -8.92 -2.25 4.44
CA TYR A 35 -7.81 -2.58 3.56
C TYR A 35 -6.50 -2.16 4.21
N GLY A 36 -5.50 -3.03 4.13
CA GLY A 36 -4.24 -2.84 4.81
C GLY A 36 -3.09 -3.58 4.16
N SER A 37 -1.93 -3.46 4.79
CA SER A 37 -0.69 -4.10 4.35
C SER A 37 -0.19 -5.14 5.33
N GLU A 38 0.31 -6.25 4.80
CA GLU A 38 1.03 -7.28 5.54
C GLU A 38 2.51 -7.28 5.17
N MET A 39 3.39 -7.39 6.16
CA MET A 39 4.83 -7.45 5.89
C MET A 39 5.29 -8.82 5.39
N ALA A 40 4.62 -9.89 5.83
CA ALA A 40 5.07 -11.26 5.67
C ALA A 40 4.17 -12.12 4.75
N GLY A 41 3.31 -11.49 3.94
CA GLY A 41 2.35 -12.17 3.05
C GLY A 41 2.97 -13.30 2.21
N THR A 42 2.16 -14.08 1.50
CA THR A 42 2.51 -15.40 0.90
C THR A 42 3.87 -15.53 0.16
N SER A 43 4.43 -14.45 -0.40
CA SER A 43 5.76 -14.42 -1.05
C SER A 43 6.95 -14.11 -0.12
N GLY A 44 6.70 -13.74 1.14
CA GLY A 44 7.68 -13.26 2.11
C GLY A 44 8.11 -11.79 1.95
N TYR A 45 7.58 -11.07 0.96
CA TYR A 45 7.94 -9.67 0.66
C TYR A 45 6.80 -8.67 0.90
N GLY A 46 5.67 -9.16 1.40
CA GLY A 46 4.50 -8.39 1.79
C GLY A 46 3.35 -8.41 0.78
N ALA A 47 2.17 -8.04 1.26
CA ALA A 47 0.92 -8.10 0.53
C ALA A 47 -0.01 -6.94 0.92
N ILE A 48 -1.02 -6.70 0.10
CA ILE A 48 -2.20 -5.89 0.44
C ILE A 48 -3.39 -6.83 0.61
N PHE A 49 -4.12 -6.65 1.70
CA PHE A 49 -5.29 -7.45 2.04
C PHE A 49 -6.55 -6.59 2.15
N GLU A 50 -7.68 -7.27 2.01
CA GLU A 50 -9.01 -6.82 2.39
C GLU A 50 -9.50 -7.67 3.55
N LEU A 51 -10.10 -7.03 4.55
CA LEU A 51 -10.87 -7.67 5.58
C LEU A 51 -12.33 -7.22 5.41
N SER A 52 -13.14 -8.13 4.89
CA SER A 52 -14.56 -7.89 4.63
C SER A 52 -15.43 -8.41 5.77
N HIS A 53 -16.57 -7.76 6.01
CA HIS A 53 -17.49 -8.17 7.08
C HIS A 53 -18.77 -8.79 6.52
N SER A 54 -19.09 -9.99 6.99
CA SER A 54 -20.33 -10.71 6.65
C SER A 54 -21.06 -11.18 7.91
N THR A 55 -22.22 -11.82 7.74
CA THR A 55 -22.92 -12.50 8.85
C THR A 55 -22.12 -13.65 9.46
N ALA A 56 -21.11 -14.17 8.74
CA ALA A 56 -20.20 -15.20 9.24
C ALA A 56 -19.00 -14.61 10.01
N GLY A 57 -18.93 -13.27 10.15
CA GLY A 57 -17.81 -12.56 10.75
C GLY A 57 -16.89 -11.92 9.70
N TRP A 58 -15.75 -11.43 10.18
CA TRP A 58 -14.70 -10.87 9.33
C TRP A 58 -13.93 -11.97 8.60
N GLN A 59 -13.59 -11.72 7.35
CA GLN A 59 -12.85 -12.65 6.48
C GLN A 59 -11.75 -11.88 5.75
N GLU A 60 -10.53 -12.44 5.76
CA GLU A 60 -9.38 -11.88 5.03
C GLU A 60 -9.39 -12.38 3.58
N GLN A 61 -8.94 -11.50 2.69
CA GLN A 61 -8.61 -11.82 1.32
C GLN A 61 -7.35 -11.05 0.91
N THR A 62 -6.31 -11.77 0.49
CA THR A 62 -5.14 -11.15 -0.10
C THR A 62 -5.49 -10.63 -1.50
N LEU A 63 -5.30 -9.33 -1.72
CA LEU A 63 -5.59 -8.65 -2.99
C LEU A 63 -4.41 -8.67 -3.95
N ALA A 64 -3.20 -8.50 -3.43
CA ALA A 64 -1.97 -8.51 -4.21
C ALA A 64 -0.76 -8.90 -3.35
N ALA A 65 0.08 -9.79 -3.89
CA ALA A 65 1.36 -10.16 -3.31
C ALA A 65 2.51 -9.47 -4.07
N PHE A 66 3.51 -9.00 -3.32
CA PHE A 66 4.63 -8.25 -3.87
C PHE A 66 5.90 -9.11 -3.88
N GLY A 67 6.80 -8.85 -4.81
CA GLY A 67 8.11 -9.48 -4.91
C GLY A 67 8.87 -9.08 -6.16
N GLY A 68 10.13 -8.65 -6.02
CA GLY A 68 11.00 -8.37 -7.15
C GLY A 68 10.53 -7.18 -8.00
N SER A 69 9.97 -7.46 -9.18
CA SER A 69 9.65 -6.48 -10.21
C SER A 69 8.41 -5.62 -9.91
N ASN A 70 7.44 -6.13 -9.15
CA ASN A 70 6.29 -5.33 -8.70
C ASN A 70 6.52 -4.64 -7.35
N GLY A 71 7.71 -4.79 -6.78
CA GLY A 71 8.13 -4.13 -5.55
C GLY A 71 8.25 -5.07 -4.35
N ILE A 72 8.78 -4.55 -3.25
CA ILE A 72 9.03 -5.27 -1.99
C ILE A 72 8.70 -4.33 -0.83
N GLY A 73 7.96 -4.83 0.14
CA GLY A 73 7.62 -4.13 1.37
C GLY A 73 6.56 -3.04 1.16
N PRO A 74 5.31 -3.39 0.85
CA PRO A 74 4.18 -2.46 0.75
C PRO A 74 3.67 -2.04 2.14
N TRP A 75 4.54 -1.71 3.09
CA TRP A 75 4.19 -1.64 4.53
C TRP A 75 3.39 -0.41 4.96
N GLN A 76 3.02 0.46 4.01
CA GLN A 76 2.26 1.67 4.27
C GLN A 76 0.78 1.44 3.96
N THR A 77 -0.08 2.19 4.64
CA THR A 77 -1.53 2.15 4.41
C THR A 77 -1.84 2.53 2.96
N PRO A 78 -2.56 1.67 2.21
CA PRO A 78 -3.01 2.02 0.87
C PRO A 78 -4.13 3.07 0.95
N VAL A 79 -4.31 3.82 -0.13
CA VAL A 79 -5.30 4.90 -0.21
C VAL A 79 -6.19 4.70 -1.44
N PHE A 80 -7.49 4.94 -1.27
CA PHE A 80 -8.43 4.90 -2.38
C PHE A 80 -8.36 6.16 -3.23
N ASP A 81 -8.49 6.01 -4.55
CA ASP A 81 -8.91 7.10 -5.44
C ASP A 81 -10.44 7.25 -5.45
N GLY A 82 -10.93 8.27 -6.17
CA GLY A 82 -12.37 8.51 -6.33
C GLY A 82 -13.12 7.47 -7.16
N HIS A 83 -12.42 6.49 -7.75
CA HIS A 83 -13.00 5.42 -8.57
C HIS A 83 -12.96 4.06 -7.87
N GLY A 84 -12.47 3.99 -6.62
CA GLY A 84 -12.35 2.74 -5.87
C GLY A 84 -11.09 1.91 -6.19
N ASN A 85 -10.10 2.50 -6.87
CA ASN A 85 -8.77 1.88 -7.00
C ASN A 85 -7.94 2.17 -5.74
N LEU A 86 -7.16 1.19 -5.29
CA LEU A 86 -6.18 1.39 -4.23
C LEU A 86 -4.82 1.76 -4.82
N PHE A 87 -4.16 2.73 -4.20
CA PHE A 87 -2.80 3.12 -4.51
C PHE A 87 -1.93 3.01 -3.27
N GLY A 88 -0.66 2.68 -3.49
CA GLY A 88 0.32 2.69 -2.42
C GLY A 88 1.73 2.57 -2.96
N THR A 89 2.67 2.45 -2.03
CA THR A 89 4.10 2.42 -2.33
C THR A 89 4.75 1.15 -1.78
N THR A 90 5.82 0.71 -2.42
CA THR A 90 6.72 -0.30 -1.86
C THR A 90 8.06 0.32 -1.52
N GLN A 91 8.70 -0.09 -0.43
CA GLN A 91 9.98 0.50 -0.03
C GLN A 91 11.14 0.13 -0.96
N ARG A 92 11.08 -1.05 -1.59
CA ARG A 92 12.16 -1.58 -2.43
C ARG A 92 11.59 -2.30 -3.64
N GLY A 93 12.48 -2.87 -4.46
CA GLY A 93 12.15 -3.57 -5.69
C GLY A 93 11.77 -2.60 -6.80
N GLY A 94 10.99 -3.11 -7.75
CA GLY A 94 10.67 -2.44 -9.01
C GLY A 94 11.50 -2.96 -10.17
N ALA A 95 11.10 -2.59 -11.39
CA ALA A 95 11.75 -2.99 -12.63
C ALA A 95 12.83 -1.99 -13.10
N ALA A 96 13.08 -0.93 -12.33
CA ALA A 96 14.07 0.09 -12.68
C ALA A 96 15.49 -0.50 -12.79
N PRO A 97 16.19 -0.29 -13.92
CA PRO A 97 17.61 -0.63 -14.02
C PRO A 97 18.41 0.06 -12.91
N TYR A 98 19.43 -0.64 -12.39
CA TYR A 98 20.38 -0.12 -11.39
C TYR A 98 19.82 0.14 -9.99
N CYS A 99 18.63 -0.39 -9.65
CA CYS A 99 18.06 -0.07 -8.35
C CYS A 99 17.64 -1.26 -7.47
N GLY A 100 18.46 -1.53 -6.44
CA GLY A 100 18.12 -2.48 -5.38
C GLY A 100 17.23 -1.93 -4.25
N SER A 101 16.90 -0.63 -4.27
CA SER A 101 16.20 0.07 -3.18
C SER A 101 15.19 1.14 -3.62
N CYS A 102 14.75 1.13 -4.88
CA CYS A 102 13.95 2.23 -5.42
C CYS A 102 12.52 2.23 -4.90
N GLY A 103 11.85 1.08 -4.97
CA GLY A 103 10.43 1.03 -4.68
C GLY A 103 9.58 1.43 -5.89
N VAL A 104 8.27 1.20 -5.77
CA VAL A 104 7.30 1.55 -6.81
C VAL A 104 6.10 2.28 -6.23
N ILE A 105 5.30 2.92 -7.09
CA ILE A 105 3.88 3.17 -6.84
C ILE A 105 3.10 2.08 -7.55
N TYR A 106 2.25 1.37 -6.82
CA TYR A 106 1.33 0.37 -7.37
C TYR A 106 -0.11 0.90 -7.37
N LYS A 107 -0.91 0.33 -8.25
CA LYS A 107 -2.37 0.48 -8.32
C LYS A 107 -3.01 -0.91 -8.24
N LEU A 108 -4.02 -1.06 -7.40
CA LEU A 108 -4.94 -2.21 -7.43
C LEU A 108 -6.31 -1.73 -7.93
N ALA A 109 -6.82 -2.38 -8.98
CA ALA A 109 -8.14 -2.10 -9.53
C ALA A 109 -9.06 -3.33 -9.39
N PRO A 110 -10.31 -3.18 -8.92
CA PRO A 110 -11.23 -4.31 -8.80
C PRO A 110 -11.79 -4.74 -10.17
N ASN A 111 -11.89 -6.05 -10.42
CA ASN A 111 -12.30 -6.62 -11.72
C ASN A 111 -13.81 -6.95 -11.82
N GLY A 112 -14.58 -6.70 -10.75
CA GLY A 112 -16.03 -6.96 -10.69
C GLY A 112 -16.43 -8.40 -10.35
N ASP A 113 -15.47 -9.34 -10.37
CA ASP A 113 -15.63 -10.74 -9.94
C ASP A 113 -15.08 -11.01 -8.53
N GLY A 114 -14.74 -9.95 -7.80
CA GLY A 114 -14.07 -10.02 -6.48
C GLY A 114 -12.55 -10.15 -6.56
N THR A 115 -11.97 -10.27 -7.76
CA THR A 115 -10.51 -10.22 -7.93
C THR A 115 -10.02 -8.79 -8.15
N TRP A 116 -8.72 -8.60 -7.95
CA TRP A 116 -8.04 -7.33 -8.14
C TRP A 116 -6.89 -7.48 -9.13
N SER A 117 -6.69 -6.47 -9.97
CA SER A 117 -5.55 -6.36 -10.86
C SER A 117 -4.52 -5.39 -10.29
N GLU A 118 -3.32 -5.91 -10.04
CA GLU A 118 -2.16 -5.11 -9.64
C GLU A 118 -1.44 -4.55 -10.86
N THR A 119 -0.99 -3.31 -10.77
CA THR A 119 -0.16 -2.67 -11.79
C THR A 119 0.83 -1.71 -11.15
N VAL A 120 2.11 -1.86 -11.49
CA VAL A 120 3.12 -0.84 -11.23
C VAL A 120 2.89 0.36 -12.15
N VAL A 121 2.54 1.50 -11.57
CA VAL A 121 2.29 2.76 -12.30
C VAL A 121 3.48 3.71 -12.27
N TYR A 122 4.42 3.51 -11.34
CA TYR A 122 5.65 4.30 -11.27
C TYR A 122 6.82 3.51 -10.68
N ASN A 123 8.02 3.68 -11.25
CA ASN A 123 9.26 3.13 -10.70
C ASN A 123 10.18 4.27 -10.26
N PHE A 124 10.50 4.31 -8.97
CA PHE A 124 11.48 5.26 -8.43
C PHE A 124 12.88 4.97 -8.96
N GLY A 125 13.75 5.99 -8.92
CA GLY A 125 15.16 5.92 -9.33
C GLY A 125 15.46 5.26 -10.68
N SER A 126 14.53 5.36 -11.63
CA SER A 126 14.69 4.86 -13.01
C SER A 126 15.70 5.67 -13.85
N ARG A 127 16.31 6.72 -13.29
CA ARG A 127 17.26 7.62 -13.97
C ARG A 127 18.56 7.76 -13.18
N PRO A 128 19.72 7.90 -13.86
CA PRO A 128 20.97 8.29 -13.21
C PRO A 128 20.77 9.61 -12.45
N ASN A 129 21.19 9.67 -11.18
CA ASN A 129 21.02 10.81 -10.26
C ASN A 129 19.59 11.05 -9.72
N SER A 130 18.73 10.02 -9.73
CA SER A 130 17.36 9.94 -9.17
C SER A 130 16.80 11.18 -8.44
N ALA A 131 16.50 12.25 -9.19
CA ALA A 131 15.82 13.43 -8.67
C ALA A 131 14.44 13.06 -8.11
N ASP A 132 13.83 12.01 -8.66
CA ASP A 132 12.48 11.54 -8.32
C ASP A 132 12.37 10.86 -6.94
N GLY A 133 13.51 10.58 -6.30
CA GLY A 133 13.58 9.90 -5.01
C GLY A 133 13.77 8.38 -5.09
N ALA A 134 13.99 7.76 -3.92
CA ALA A 134 14.07 6.33 -3.70
C ALA A 134 13.59 5.95 -2.29
N THR A 135 13.19 4.70 -2.10
CA THR A 135 12.68 4.15 -0.84
C THR A 135 11.51 4.99 -0.30
N PRO A 136 10.34 4.95 -0.98
CA PRO A 136 9.15 5.65 -0.52
C PRO A 136 8.58 4.97 0.73
N ILE A 137 9.03 5.44 1.90
CA ILE A 137 8.58 4.93 3.19
C ILE A 137 7.31 5.63 3.70
N GLY A 138 6.92 6.75 3.12
CA GLY A 138 5.65 7.41 3.44
C GLY A 138 4.50 6.84 2.63
N GLY A 139 3.33 6.69 3.25
CA GLY A 139 2.08 6.43 2.55
C GLY A 139 1.70 7.58 1.61
N LEU A 140 0.81 7.31 0.67
CA LEU A 140 0.25 8.32 -0.22
C LEU A 140 -0.93 9.03 0.45
N THR A 141 -1.08 10.33 0.15
CA THR A 141 -2.23 11.14 0.53
C THR A 141 -2.94 11.62 -0.74
N LEU A 142 -4.24 11.33 -0.87
CA LEU A 142 -5.04 11.86 -1.98
C LEU A 142 -5.48 13.30 -1.70
N GLY A 143 -5.11 14.21 -2.60
CA GLY A 143 -5.57 15.59 -2.60
C GLY A 143 -6.94 15.76 -3.26
N ARG A 144 -7.62 16.88 -2.96
CA ARG A 144 -8.92 17.24 -3.58
C ARG A 144 -8.82 17.57 -5.07
N ASP A 145 -7.62 17.81 -5.56
CA ASP A 145 -7.27 18.00 -6.95
C ASP A 145 -7.16 16.68 -7.73
N GLY A 146 -7.34 15.53 -7.06
CA GLY A 146 -7.23 14.20 -7.66
C GLY A 146 -5.79 13.69 -7.77
N ASN A 147 -4.80 14.44 -7.25
CA ASN A 147 -3.41 14.02 -7.23
C ASN A 147 -3.07 13.29 -5.93
N PHE A 148 -2.13 12.37 -6.01
CA PHE A 148 -1.53 11.76 -4.83
C PHE A 148 -0.26 12.50 -4.45
N TYR A 149 -0.01 12.59 -3.15
CA TYR A 149 1.16 13.23 -2.56
C TYR A 149 1.87 12.24 -1.65
N GLY A 150 3.20 12.18 -1.73
CA GLY A 150 3.97 11.22 -0.96
C GLY A 150 5.39 11.69 -0.68
N THR A 151 6.14 10.87 0.04
CA THR A 151 7.54 11.14 0.36
C THR A 151 8.43 9.98 -0.05
N ALA A 152 9.64 10.30 -0.50
CA ALA A 152 10.72 9.34 -0.71
C ALA A 152 11.86 9.67 0.25
N TYR A 153 12.36 8.65 0.96
CA TYR A 153 13.36 8.80 2.02
C TYR A 153 14.73 9.25 1.47
N GLN A 154 15.07 8.84 0.25
CA GLN A 154 16.34 9.14 -0.40
C GLN A 154 16.12 9.79 -1.76
N GLY A 155 17.19 10.31 -2.35
CA GLY A 155 17.20 10.97 -3.65
C GLY A 155 16.98 12.48 -3.57
N GLY A 156 16.64 13.10 -4.70
CA GLY A 156 16.73 14.55 -4.89
C GLY A 156 18.19 15.02 -5.01
N ASP A 157 18.39 16.28 -5.40
CA ASP A 157 19.73 16.82 -5.70
C ASP A 157 20.72 16.71 -4.53
N ALA A 158 20.23 16.83 -3.29
CA ALA A 158 21.02 16.72 -2.08
C ALA A 158 20.99 15.31 -1.43
N SER A 159 20.28 14.35 -2.02
CA SER A 159 20.14 12.96 -1.52
C SER A 159 19.43 12.78 -0.16
N TYR A 160 18.76 13.81 0.38
CA TYR A 160 18.05 13.76 1.67
C TYR A 160 16.55 13.45 1.55
N GLY A 161 16.09 13.04 0.36
CA GLY A 161 14.70 12.70 0.11
C GLY A 161 13.91 13.82 -0.56
N VAL A 162 12.69 13.49 -0.96
CA VAL A 162 11.78 14.39 -1.69
C VAL A 162 10.34 14.24 -1.22
N VAL A 163 9.56 15.30 -1.37
CA VAL A 163 8.09 15.26 -1.40
C VAL A 163 7.69 15.32 -2.86
N TYR A 164 6.82 14.41 -3.29
CA TYR A 164 6.40 14.32 -4.68
C TYR A 164 4.88 14.37 -4.83
N GLN A 165 4.46 14.79 -6.02
CA GLN A 165 3.10 14.65 -6.51
C GLN A 165 3.09 13.54 -7.58
N PHE A 166 2.06 12.70 -7.56
CA PHE A 166 1.78 11.70 -8.58
C PHE A 166 0.36 11.91 -9.11
N THR A 167 0.21 12.01 -10.43
CA THR A 167 -1.07 12.17 -11.12
C THR A 167 -1.40 10.86 -11.84
N PRO A 168 -2.48 10.15 -11.46
CA PRO A 168 -2.92 8.91 -12.11
C PRO A 168 -3.43 9.09 -13.54
#